data_AF-A0A5K1FJZ0-F1
#
_entry.id   AF-A0A5K1FJZ0-F1
#
_cell.length_a   1.000
_cell.length_b   1.000
_cell.length_c   1.000
_cell.angle_alpha   90.00
_cell.angle_beta   90.00
_cell.angle_gamma   90.00
#
_symmetry.space_group_name_H-M   'P 1'
#
loop_
_entity.id
_entity.type
_entity.pdbx_description
1 polymer ?
#
loop_
_entity_poly.entity_id
_entity_poly.type
_entity_poly.pdbx_seq_one_letter_code
_entity_poly.pdbx_strand_id
1 'polypeptide(L)'
;TSISNAYPIFAQQSYENPQEATGRIVCANCHLANKPVDIEVPQAVLPDTVFEAVVRIPYDMQLKQVLANDKKGGLNVGAVLILPEGFELAPPDRISLETKEKMGNLSFQSYRPNKKNIFVVGPVPGQKYSEIVFPILSPYPATKKEVHFLKYPIYVGGNRGRGQIYPDRSKSNNTVYNASAAGIV
;
A
#
# COMPACT_ATOMS: atom_id res chain seq x y z
N THR A 1 6.00 -18.77 -15.82
CA THR A 1 5.64 -17.38 -16.22
C THR A 1 5.25 -16.59 -14.98
N SER A 2 5.88 -15.44 -14.74
CA SER A 2 5.64 -14.65 -13.52
C SER A 2 4.31 -13.88 -13.63
N ILE A 3 3.42 -14.08 -12.66
CA ILE A 3 2.12 -13.39 -12.60
C ILE A 3 2.32 -12.07 -11.86
N SER A 4 2.40 -10.94 -12.57
CA SER A 4 2.34 -9.62 -11.91
C SER A 4 0.93 -9.37 -11.37
N ASN A 5 0.81 -9.13 -10.06
CA ASN A 5 -0.30 -8.45 -9.40
C ASN A 5 0.24 -7.19 -8.68
N ALA A 6 -0.65 -6.45 -7.99
CA ALA A 6 -0.33 -5.37 -7.08
C ALA A 6 0.46 -5.88 -5.84
N TYR A 7 1.73 -6.24 -6.00
CA TYR A 7 2.55 -6.90 -4.99
C TYR A 7 3.49 -5.93 -4.26
N PRO A 8 3.26 -5.63 -2.96
CA PRO A 8 4.21 -4.87 -2.15
C PRO A 8 5.55 -5.59 -1.96
N ILE A 9 5.56 -6.94 -2.05
CA ILE A 9 6.78 -7.75 -1.90
C ILE A 9 7.85 -7.40 -2.94
N PHE A 10 7.49 -6.96 -4.15
CA PHE A 10 8.48 -6.49 -5.13
C PHE A 10 9.11 -5.15 -4.70
N ALA A 11 8.34 -4.25 -4.09
CA ALA A 11 8.88 -3.03 -3.50
C ALA A 11 9.82 -3.37 -2.33
N GLN A 12 9.48 -4.34 -1.48
CA GLN A 12 10.35 -4.82 -0.39
C GLN A 12 11.64 -5.48 -0.92
N GLN A 13 11.58 -6.26 -2.00
CA GLN A 13 12.75 -6.95 -2.55
C GLN A 13 13.73 -6.01 -3.25
N SER A 14 13.21 -4.97 -3.93
CA SER A 14 14.03 -4.09 -4.78
C SER A 14 14.49 -2.79 -4.13
N TYR A 15 13.88 -2.39 -3.00
CA TYR A 15 14.16 -1.12 -2.32
C TYR A 15 14.27 -1.33 -0.80
N GLU A 16 15.12 -0.54 -0.13
CA GLU A 16 15.29 -0.60 1.33
C GLU A 16 14.34 0.35 2.08
N ASN A 17 13.90 1.42 1.41
CA ASN A 17 12.88 2.35 1.87
C ASN A 17 11.81 2.46 0.76
N PRO A 18 10.50 2.33 1.05
CA PRO A 18 9.47 2.51 0.04
C PRO A 18 9.29 3.97 -0.42
N GLN A 19 9.94 4.92 0.25
CA GLN A 19 9.92 6.35 -0.09
C GLN A 19 11.30 6.81 -0.58
N GLU A 20 11.34 7.36 -1.79
CA GLU A 20 12.49 8.05 -2.38
C GLU A 20 12.70 9.41 -1.68
N ALA A 21 13.91 9.99 -1.73
CA ALA A 21 14.24 11.27 -1.09
C ALA A 21 13.37 12.46 -1.58
N THR A 22 12.73 12.32 -2.74
CA THR A 22 11.76 13.26 -3.32
C THR A 22 10.35 13.15 -2.71
N GLY A 23 10.13 12.21 -1.79
CA GLY A 23 8.82 11.83 -1.25
C GLY A 23 8.05 10.83 -2.11
N ARG A 24 8.54 10.49 -3.32
CA ARG A 24 7.89 9.56 -4.25
C ARG A 24 7.91 8.12 -3.71
N ILE A 25 6.78 7.44 -3.79
CA ILE A 25 6.67 6.03 -3.38
C ILE A 25 7.14 5.10 -4.51
N VAL A 26 8.03 4.15 -4.20
CA VAL A 26 8.72 3.29 -5.17
C VAL A 26 7.78 2.41 -6.01
N CYS A 27 6.54 2.18 -5.57
CA CYS A 27 5.49 1.54 -6.37
C CYS A 27 5.31 2.22 -7.74
N ALA A 28 5.53 3.54 -7.82
CA ALA A 28 5.45 4.34 -9.05
C ALA A 28 6.58 4.05 -10.07
N ASN A 29 7.57 3.20 -9.73
CA ASN A 29 8.57 2.71 -10.70
C ASN A 29 8.02 1.57 -11.58
N CYS A 30 6.98 0.86 -11.13
CA CYS A 30 6.34 -0.23 -11.88
C CYS A 30 4.88 0.07 -12.25
N HIS A 31 4.19 0.87 -11.45
CA HIS A 31 2.81 1.31 -11.66
C HIS A 31 2.81 2.76 -12.18
N LEU A 32 2.77 2.90 -13.50
CA LEU A 32 3.03 4.17 -14.19
C LEU A 32 1.78 5.06 -14.34
N ALA A 33 0.59 4.47 -14.19
CA ALA A 33 -0.67 5.20 -14.24
C ALA A 33 -0.97 5.90 -12.90
N ASN A 34 -1.11 7.22 -12.91
CA ASN A 34 -1.52 7.98 -11.72
C ASN A 34 -3.03 7.85 -11.48
N LYS A 35 -3.42 7.55 -10.23
CA LYS A 35 -4.81 7.43 -9.77
C LYS A 35 -4.91 7.88 -8.30
N PRO A 36 -6.02 8.53 -7.89
CA PRO A 36 -6.18 9.01 -6.52
C PRO A 36 -6.23 7.87 -5.50
N VAL A 37 -5.75 8.21 -4.31
CA VAL A 37 -5.73 7.42 -3.07
C VAL A 37 -5.97 8.42 -1.94
N ASP A 38 -6.90 8.12 -1.05
CA ASP A 38 -7.24 8.97 0.07
C ASP A 38 -6.81 8.32 1.39
N ILE A 39 -6.52 9.13 2.40
CA ILE A 39 -6.25 8.67 3.76
C ILE A 39 -7.04 9.49 4.77
N GLU A 40 -7.69 8.80 5.70
CA GLU A 40 -8.46 9.36 6.80
C GLU A 40 -7.85 8.87 8.12
N VAL A 41 -7.53 9.82 9.01
CA VAL A 41 -6.96 9.59 10.34
C VAL A 41 -7.53 10.63 11.32
N PRO A 42 -7.56 10.36 12.63
CA PRO A 42 -7.92 11.37 13.62
C PRO A 42 -6.99 12.59 13.55
N GLN A 43 -7.54 13.77 13.80
CA GLN A 43 -6.77 15.03 13.81
C GLN A 43 -5.61 15.01 14.81
N ALA A 44 -5.83 14.36 15.97
CA ALA A 44 -4.85 14.11 17.00
C ALA A 44 -5.17 12.76 17.68
N VAL A 45 -4.15 12.14 18.28
CA VAL A 45 -4.29 10.91 19.06
C VAL A 45 -3.55 11.05 20.38
N LEU A 46 -4.09 10.46 21.44
CA LEU A 46 -3.37 10.33 22.72
C LEU A 46 -2.28 9.25 22.60
N PRO A 47 -1.29 9.23 23.51
CA PRO A 47 -0.31 8.14 23.60
C PRO A 47 -0.95 6.79 23.96
N ASP A 48 -0.26 5.68 23.65
CA ASP A 48 -0.71 4.29 23.92
C ASP A 48 -2.21 4.06 23.59
N THR A 49 -2.66 4.63 22.47
CA THR A 49 -4.06 4.61 22.03
C THR A 49 -4.15 3.96 20.66
N VAL A 50 -5.11 3.06 20.50
CA VAL A 50 -5.42 2.44 19.21
C VAL A 50 -6.36 3.34 18.42
N PHE A 51 -6.06 3.58 17.15
CA PHE A 51 -6.90 4.33 16.24
C PHE A 51 -6.94 3.69 14.84
N GLU A 52 -7.97 4.05 14.07
CA GLU A 52 -8.13 3.61 12.69
C GLU A 52 -7.44 4.61 11.74
N ALA A 53 -6.56 4.10 10.87
CA ALA A 53 -6.09 4.82 9.68
C ALA A 53 -6.71 4.17 8.45
N VAL A 54 -7.63 4.87 7.78
CA VAL A 54 -8.42 4.33 6.67
C VAL A 54 -7.83 4.80 5.35
N VAL A 55 -7.40 3.87 4.50
CA VAL A 55 -6.87 4.14 3.16
C VAL A 55 -7.90 3.75 2.11
N ARG A 56 -8.33 4.68 1.26
CA ARG A 56 -9.30 4.43 0.17
C ARG A 56 -8.60 4.44 -1.19
N ILE A 57 -8.92 3.49 -2.07
CA ILE A 57 -8.23 3.28 -3.37
C ILE A 57 -9.22 3.28 -4.56
N PRO A 58 -10.06 4.31 -4.72
CA PRO A 58 -11.15 4.33 -5.72
C PRO A 58 -12.15 3.18 -5.54
N TYR A 59 -12.78 2.64 -6.59
CA TYR A 59 -12.60 2.85 -8.03
C TYR A 59 -13.86 2.39 -8.81
N ASP A 60 -13.93 2.60 -10.13
CA ASP A 60 -15.03 2.04 -10.94
C ASP A 60 -14.93 0.51 -11.01
N MET A 61 -15.74 -0.15 -10.18
CA MET A 61 -15.80 -1.61 -10.03
C MET A 61 -16.41 -2.34 -11.23
N GLN A 62 -17.00 -1.63 -12.20
CA GLN A 62 -17.44 -2.22 -13.47
C GLN A 62 -16.28 -2.44 -14.45
N LEU A 63 -15.18 -1.67 -14.29
CA LEU A 63 -14.00 -1.82 -15.13
C LEU A 63 -13.23 -3.10 -14.83
N LYS A 64 -12.81 -3.77 -15.89
CA LYS A 64 -11.96 -4.97 -15.86
C LYS A 64 -10.59 -4.66 -16.46
N GLN A 65 -9.53 -5.20 -15.85
CA GLN A 65 -8.16 -5.10 -16.34
C GLN A 65 -7.76 -6.34 -17.17
N VAL A 66 -6.68 -6.24 -17.94
CA VAL A 66 -6.02 -7.39 -18.58
C VAL A 66 -5.25 -8.17 -17.51
N LEU A 67 -5.59 -9.44 -17.31
CA LEU A 67 -4.91 -10.35 -16.39
C LEU A 67 -3.61 -10.90 -17.01
N ALA A 68 -2.81 -11.64 -16.23
CA ALA A 68 -1.57 -12.26 -16.73
C ALA A 68 -1.78 -13.40 -17.75
N ASN A 69 -3.03 -13.81 -18.01
CA ASN A 69 -3.43 -14.78 -19.03
C ASN A 69 -4.23 -14.13 -20.18
N ASP A 70 -4.04 -12.83 -20.38
CA ASP A 70 -4.65 -11.97 -21.41
C ASP A 70 -6.19 -11.85 -21.37
N LYS A 71 -6.87 -12.56 -20.47
CA LYS A 71 -8.32 -12.42 -20.24
C LYS A 71 -8.62 -11.16 -19.42
N LYS A 72 -9.82 -10.60 -19.58
CA LYS A 72 -10.31 -9.48 -18.76
C LYS A 72 -10.84 -9.98 -17.41
N GLY A 73 -10.44 -9.34 -16.31
CA GLY A 73 -10.88 -9.70 -14.96
C GLY A 73 -10.84 -8.55 -13.95
N GLY A 74 -11.18 -8.85 -12.70
CA GLY A 74 -11.23 -7.87 -11.62
C GLY A 74 -9.86 -7.28 -11.26
N LEU A 75 -9.88 -6.16 -10.54
CA LEU A 75 -8.68 -5.50 -10.03
C LEU A 75 -8.39 -5.97 -8.60
N ASN A 76 -7.11 -6.23 -8.34
CA ASN A 76 -6.58 -6.34 -6.99
C ASN A 76 -6.02 -4.99 -6.55
N VAL A 77 -6.05 -4.72 -5.26
CA VAL A 77 -5.49 -3.52 -4.64
C VAL A 77 -4.41 -3.87 -3.63
N GLY A 78 -3.56 -2.90 -3.32
CA GLY A 78 -2.57 -2.99 -2.25
C GLY A 78 -2.11 -1.60 -1.84
N ALA A 79 -1.57 -1.47 -0.64
CA ALA A 79 -1.10 -0.20 -0.10
C ALA A 79 0.19 -0.35 0.70
N VAL A 80 0.91 0.77 0.80
CA VAL A 80 1.96 1.02 1.79
C VAL A 80 1.55 2.22 2.63
N LEU A 81 1.67 2.08 3.96
CA LEU A 81 1.43 3.14 4.94
C LEU A 81 2.73 3.39 5.71
N ILE A 82 3.22 4.61 5.69
CA ILE A 82 4.47 5.04 6.34
C ILE A 82 4.07 5.99 7.47
N LEU A 83 4.27 5.52 8.70
CA LEU A 83 3.98 6.26 9.92
C LEU A 83 5.26 6.86 10.55
N PRO A 84 5.12 7.79 11.51
CA PRO A 84 6.23 8.28 12.31
C PRO A 84 6.86 7.14 13.13
N GLU A 85 8.10 7.33 13.58
CA GLU A 85 8.76 6.33 14.42
C GLU A 85 8.02 6.11 15.75
N GLY A 86 8.09 4.87 16.25
CA GLY A 86 7.41 4.44 17.48
C GLY A 86 5.93 4.05 17.32
N PHE A 87 5.26 4.45 16.24
CA PHE A 87 3.94 3.92 15.85
C PHE A 87 4.08 2.48 15.33
N GLU A 88 3.17 1.60 15.75
CA GLU A 88 3.18 0.17 15.43
C GLU A 88 1.75 -0.28 15.06
N LEU A 89 1.59 -1.44 14.42
CA LEU A 89 0.26 -2.07 14.33
C LEU A 89 -0.21 -2.42 15.74
N ALA A 90 -1.49 -2.17 16.04
CA ALA A 90 -2.06 -2.55 17.31
C ALA A 90 -2.03 -4.08 17.47
N PRO A 91 -1.64 -4.62 18.64
CA PRO A 91 -1.62 -6.05 18.86
C PRO A 91 -3.06 -6.61 18.96
N PRO A 92 -3.31 -7.89 18.63
CA PRO A 92 -4.66 -8.41 18.42
C PRO A 92 -5.62 -8.31 19.62
N ASP A 93 -5.09 -8.23 20.83
CA ASP A 93 -5.80 -8.03 22.09
C ASP A 93 -6.27 -6.58 22.31
N ARG A 94 -5.57 -5.59 21.71
CA ARG A 94 -5.91 -4.16 21.81
C ARG A 94 -6.86 -3.68 20.70
N ILE A 95 -7.14 -4.51 19.69
CA ILE A 95 -8.07 -4.17 18.59
C ILE A 95 -9.52 -4.54 18.98
N SER A 96 -10.43 -3.57 18.87
CA SER A 96 -11.86 -3.74 19.13
C SER A 96 -12.51 -4.77 18.17
N LEU A 97 -13.69 -5.28 18.53
CA LEU A 97 -14.43 -6.20 17.65
C LEU A 97 -14.87 -5.50 16.35
N GLU A 98 -15.38 -4.26 16.45
CA GLU A 98 -15.80 -3.44 15.31
C GLU A 98 -14.64 -3.22 14.31
N THR A 99 -13.45 -2.85 14.80
CA THR A 99 -12.28 -2.64 13.94
C THR A 99 -11.81 -3.96 13.30
N LYS A 100 -11.90 -5.10 14.01
CA LYS A 100 -11.62 -6.43 13.43
C LYS A 100 -12.60 -6.78 12.29
N GLU A 101 -13.88 -6.47 12.46
CA GLU A 101 -14.89 -6.69 11.40
C GLU A 101 -14.61 -5.83 10.17
N LYS A 102 -14.27 -4.54 10.34
CA LYS A 102 -13.85 -3.65 9.24
C LYS A 102 -12.58 -4.14 8.53
N MET A 103 -11.58 -4.62 9.27
CA MET A 103 -10.36 -5.22 8.71
C MET A 103 -10.64 -6.50 7.93
N GLY A 104 -11.64 -7.30 8.35
CA GLY A 104 -11.90 -8.62 7.80
C GLY A 104 -10.67 -9.51 7.82
N ASN A 105 -10.36 -10.14 6.68
CA ASN A 105 -9.25 -11.11 6.57
C ASN A 105 -7.97 -10.48 5.99
N LEU A 106 -7.74 -9.18 6.24
CA LEU A 106 -6.52 -8.50 5.79
C LEU A 106 -5.32 -8.91 6.65
N SER A 107 -4.21 -9.24 5.97
CA SER A 107 -2.91 -9.47 6.61
C SER A 107 -2.02 -8.26 6.33
N PHE A 108 -1.61 -7.59 7.40
CA PHE A 108 -0.66 -6.47 7.36
C PHE A 108 0.74 -6.99 7.67
N GLN A 109 1.73 -6.53 6.92
CA GLN A 109 3.13 -6.93 7.09
C GLN A 109 4.00 -5.69 7.29
N SER A 110 4.98 -5.77 8.18
CA SER A 110 6.04 -4.75 8.27
C SER A 110 6.91 -4.80 7.01
N TYR A 111 7.25 -3.64 6.45
CA TYR A 111 8.06 -3.55 5.23
C TYR A 111 9.45 -4.20 5.38
N ARG A 112 10.02 -4.07 6.59
CA ARG A 112 11.23 -4.78 7.06
C ARG A 112 11.03 -5.23 8.51
N PRO A 113 11.73 -6.27 8.99
CA PRO A 113 11.69 -6.70 10.40
C PRO A 113 12.05 -5.58 11.41
N ASN A 114 12.92 -4.64 11.02
CA ASN A 114 13.35 -3.49 11.81
C ASN A 114 12.56 -2.20 11.53
N LYS A 115 11.67 -2.16 10.53
CA LYS A 115 10.84 -0.98 10.18
C LYS A 115 9.38 -1.22 10.58
N LYS A 116 9.15 -1.19 11.89
CA LYS A 116 7.84 -1.44 12.51
C LYS A 116 6.79 -0.34 12.28
N ASN A 117 7.19 0.82 11.76
CA ASN A 117 6.32 1.96 11.44
C ASN A 117 5.92 2.01 9.95
N ILE A 118 6.30 1.00 9.16
CA ILE A 118 6.04 0.95 7.72
C ILE A 118 5.30 -0.35 7.41
N PHE A 119 4.05 -0.24 6.97
CA PHE A 119 3.18 -1.39 6.72
C PHE A 119 2.87 -1.54 5.25
N VAL A 120 2.75 -2.79 4.81
CA VAL A 120 2.24 -3.16 3.50
C VAL A 120 1.09 -4.15 3.61
N VAL A 121 0.19 -4.06 2.63
CA VAL A 121 -1.00 -4.92 2.51
C VAL A 121 -1.30 -5.13 1.02
N GLY A 122 -1.77 -6.33 0.68
CA GLY A 122 -2.12 -6.70 -0.69
C GLY A 122 -1.11 -7.66 -1.37
N PRO A 123 -1.46 -8.18 -2.56
CA PRO A 123 -2.68 -7.91 -3.32
C PRO A 123 -3.91 -8.55 -2.68
N VAL A 124 -5.00 -7.78 -2.58
CA VAL A 124 -6.32 -8.27 -2.13
C VAL A 124 -7.43 -7.86 -3.11
N PRO A 125 -8.59 -8.55 -3.15
CA PRO A 125 -9.65 -8.24 -4.10
C PRO A 125 -10.20 -6.81 -3.93
N GLY A 126 -10.06 -5.97 -4.96
CA GLY A 126 -10.44 -4.56 -4.90
C GLY A 126 -11.94 -4.32 -4.73
N GLN A 127 -12.78 -5.25 -5.19
CA GLN A 127 -14.24 -5.23 -4.97
C GLN A 127 -14.63 -5.40 -3.50
N LYS A 128 -13.77 -6.01 -2.66
CA LYS A 128 -14.02 -6.19 -1.22
C LYS A 128 -13.31 -5.15 -0.36
N TYR A 129 -12.12 -4.71 -0.79
CA TYR A 129 -11.22 -3.88 0.03
C TYR A 129 -10.85 -2.57 -0.69
N SER A 130 -11.84 -1.88 -1.26
CA SER A 130 -11.67 -0.51 -1.77
C SER A 130 -11.30 0.48 -0.66
N GLU A 131 -11.71 0.18 0.57
CA GLU A 131 -11.24 0.80 1.80
C GLU A 131 -10.46 -0.22 2.63
N ILE A 132 -9.36 0.22 3.23
CA ILE A 132 -8.45 -0.59 4.03
C ILE A 132 -8.24 0.10 5.36
N VAL A 133 -8.73 -0.50 6.44
CA VAL A 133 -8.58 0.00 7.81
C VAL A 133 -7.33 -0.59 8.44
N PHE A 134 -6.33 0.24 8.73
CA PHE A 134 -5.14 -0.13 9.50
C PHE A 134 -5.38 0.16 10.99
N PRO A 135 -5.27 -0.82 11.88
CA PRO A 135 -5.34 -0.60 13.33
C PRO A 135 -3.96 -0.15 13.85
N ILE A 136 -3.82 1.14 14.18
CA ILE A 136 -2.54 1.72 14.57
C ILE A 136 -2.51 1.98 16.07
N LEU A 137 -1.42 1.57 16.73
CA LEU A 137 -1.12 1.94 18.11
C LEU A 137 -0.15 3.12 18.14
N SER A 138 -0.53 4.19 18.84
CA SER A 138 0.35 5.33 19.07
C SER A 138 1.44 5.01 20.12
N PRO A 139 2.66 5.56 19.97
CA PRO A 139 3.75 5.41 20.94
C PRO A 139 3.44 6.07 22.29
N TYR A 140 4.22 5.72 23.33
CA TYR A 140 4.18 6.37 24.64
C TYR A 140 5.50 7.12 24.93
N PRO A 141 5.56 8.46 24.79
CA PRO A 141 6.77 9.25 25.00
C PRO A 141 7.40 9.15 26.40
N ALA A 142 6.62 8.77 27.42
CA ALA A 142 7.13 8.59 28.77
C ALA A 142 8.04 7.35 28.92
N THR A 143 7.94 6.38 27.99
CA THR A 143 8.79 5.17 27.96
C THR A 143 9.68 5.06 26.73
N LYS A 144 9.29 5.67 25.59
CA LYS A 144 10.09 5.77 24.35
C LYS A 144 10.68 7.19 24.22
N LYS A 145 11.95 7.38 24.59
CA LYS A 145 12.60 8.71 24.66
C LYS A 145 12.80 9.37 23.29
N GLU A 146 12.81 8.57 22.23
CA GLU A 146 13.00 8.96 20.83
C GLU A 146 11.74 9.60 20.23
N VAL A 147 10.60 9.54 20.94
CA VAL A 147 9.31 10.04 20.48
C VAL A 147 8.88 11.24 21.32
N HIS A 148 8.28 12.23 20.67
CA HIS A 148 7.85 13.49 21.29
C HIS A 148 6.40 13.82 20.93
N PHE A 149 5.80 14.77 21.66
CA PHE A 149 4.48 15.29 21.35
C PHE A 149 4.58 16.34 20.24
N LEU A 150 4.49 15.91 18.98
CA LEU A 150 4.62 16.75 17.80
C LEU A 150 3.53 16.44 16.76
N LYS A 151 3.33 17.37 15.81
CA LYS A 151 2.63 17.10 14.57
C LYS A 151 3.58 16.38 13.62
N TYR A 152 3.31 15.12 13.33
CA TYR A 152 4.11 14.31 12.41
C TYR A 152 3.42 14.10 11.04
N PRO A 153 4.17 13.91 9.95
CA PRO A 153 3.61 13.52 8.66
C PRO A 153 3.27 12.02 8.63
N ILE A 154 2.31 11.66 7.79
CA ILE A 154 2.00 10.29 7.39
C ILE A 154 2.07 10.25 5.86
N TYR A 155 2.69 9.22 5.29
CA TYR A 155 2.73 9.02 3.84
C TYR A 155 2.00 7.73 3.46
N VAL A 156 1.23 7.81 2.37
CA VAL A 156 0.46 6.69 1.85
C VAL A 156 0.78 6.48 0.37
N GLY A 157 0.89 5.22 -0.04
CA GLY A 157 0.90 4.82 -1.44
C GLY A 157 -0.11 3.71 -1.64
N GLY A 158 -1.13 3.94 -2.47
CA GLY A 158 -2.12 2.94 -2.84
C GLY A 158 -2.00 2.59 -4.32
N ASN A 159 -2.26 1.33 -4.67
CA ASN A 159 -2.32 0.86 -6.04
C ASN A 159 -3.56 -0.01 -6.30
N ARG A 160 -4.08 0.08 -7.53
CA ARG A 160 -5.14 -0.76 -8.08
C ARG A 160 -4.75 -1.29 -9.44
N GLY A 161 -4.93 -2.60 -9.65
CA GLY A 161 -4.57 -3.27 -10.91
C GLY A 161 -3.07 -3.58 -11.07
N ARG A 162 -2.73 -4.16 -12.22
CA ARG A 162 -1.40 -4.70 -12.54
C ARG A 162 -0.43 -3.64 -13.06
N GLY A 163 0.84 -3.75 -12.63
CA GLY A 163 1.93 -2.88 -13.06
C GLY A 163 2.32 -3.08 -14.53
N GLN A 164 2.97 -2.06 -15.09
CA GLN A 164 3.43 -2.00 -16.49
C GLN A 164 4.80 -2.65 -16.68
N ILE A 165 5.59 -2.73 -15.61
CA ILE A 165 6.99 -3.18 -15.59
C ILE A 165 7.17 -4.23 -14.48
N TYR A 166 7.93 -5.29 -14.76
CA TYR A 166 8.34 -6.33 -13.81
C TYR A 166 9.67 -5.96 -13.11
N PRO A 167 10.04 -6.61 -12.00
CA PRO A 167 11.32 -6.34 -11.31
C PRO A 167 12.57 -6.53 -12.17
N ASP A 168 12.52 -7.41 -13.18
CA ASP A 168 13.57 -7.61 -14.19
C ASP A 168 13.60 -6.54 -15.29
N ARG A 169 12.78 -5.48 -15.15
CA ARG A 169 12.54 -4.38 -16.10
C ARG A 169 11.83 -4.78 -17.41
N SER A 170 11.38 -6.02 -17.54
CA SER A 170 10.56 -6.43 -18.69
C SER A 170 9.16 -5.78 -18.66
N LYS A 171 8.58 -5.56 -19.83
CA LYS A 171 7.23 -5.01 -19.99
C LYS A 171 6.17 -6.08 -19.69
N SER A 172 5.11 -5.71 -18.98
CA SER A 172 3.93 -6.56 -18.81
C SER A 172 2.96 -6.42 -19.99
N ASN A 173 2.06 -7.39 -20.16
CA ASN A 173 0.94 -7.32 -21.11
C ASN A 173 -0.13 -6.26 -20.73
N ASN A 174 0.06 -5.49 -19.65
CA ASN A 174 -0.80 -4.38 -19.24
C ASN A 174 -0.06 -3.03 -19.43
N THR A 175 0.50 -2.81 -20.62
CA THR A 175 1.27 -1.61 -20.99
C THR A 175 1.17 -1.32 -22.49
N VAL A 176 1.75 -0.19 -22.93
CA VAL A 176 1.82 0.20 -24.34
C VAL A 176 3.09 -0.36 -25.00
N TYR A 177 2.93 -0.94 -26.19
CA TYR A 177 4.01 -1.35 -27.08
C TYR A 177 4.16 -0.34 -28.21
N ASN A 178 5.41 0.02 -28.52
CA ASN A 178 5.75 0.98 -29.56
C ASN A 178 6.51 0.23 -30.67
N ALA A 179 6.46 0.74 -31.90
CA ALA A 179 7.32 0.25 -32.97
C ALA A 179 8.81 0.40 -32.61
N SER A 180 9.63 -0.57 -32.98
CA SER A 180 11.09 -0.56 -32.75
C SER A 180 11.85 0.34 -33.74
N ALA A 181 11.25 0.62 -34.90
CA ALA A 181 11.77 1.49 -35.94
C ALA A 181 10.61 2.16 -36.70
N ALA A 182 10.90 3.21 -37.47
CA ALA A 182 9.96 3.76 -38.42
C ALA A 182 9.79 2.82 -39.64
N GLY A 183 8.58 2.73 -40.18
CA GLY A 183 8.26 1.86 -41.30
C GLY A 183 6.76 1.86 -41.65
N ILE A 184 6.37 0.94 -42.53
CA ILE A 184 4.98 0.67 -42.90
C ILE A 184 4.62 -0.71 -42.32
N VAL A 185 3.39 -0.87 -41.83
CA VAL A 185 2.84 -2.10 -41.25
C VAL A 185 2.11 -2.92 -42.31
#